data_AF-A0A7J3NR44-F1
#
_entry.id   AF-A0A7J3NR44-F1
#
_cell.length_a   1.000
_cell.length_b   1.000
_cell.length_c   1.000
_cell.angle_alpha   90.00
_cell.angle_beta   90.00
_cell.angle_gamma   90.00
#
_symmetry.space_group_name_H-M   'P 1'
#
loop_
_entity.id
_entity.type
_entity.pdbx_description
1 polymer ?
#
loop_
_entity_poly.entity_id
_entity_poly.type
_entity_poly.pdbx_seq_one_letter_code
_entity_poly.pdbx_strand_id
1 'polypeptide(L)'
;MGLIERVKVFLKRLAGAPPPIPKPPITAEEEEEIANLKKTLEELKAKKEEINLELKKLDADFLLGKIDAKKRDQNYIKLMRETMKINREIATIRQRIISLGGVIEI
;
A
#
# COMPACT_ATOMS: atom_id res chain seq x y z
N MET A 1 -29.31 -9.74 28.07
CA MET A 1 -28.12 -10.62 27.88
C MET A 1 -28.57 -12.06 27.96
N GLY A 2 -28.50 -12.77 26.84
CA GLY A 2 -29.01 -14.14 26.71
C GLY A 2 -28.08 -15.15 27.37
N LEU A 3 -28.64 -16.30 27.81
CA LEU A 3 -27.89 -17.39 28.45
C LEU A 3 -26.63 -17.81 27.66
N ILE A 4 -26.69 -17.73 26.34
CA ILE A 4 -25.63 -18.14 25.41
C ILE A 4 -24.36 -17.28 25.57
N GLU A 5 -24.50 -15.99 25.87
CA GLU A 5 -23.36 -15.08 26.09
C GLU A 5 -22.61 -15.44 27.37
N ARG A 6 -23.33 -15.83 28.43
CA ARG A 6 -22.72 -16.23 29.70
C ARG A 6 -21.90 -17.51 29.58
N VAL A 7 -22.37 -18.48 28.79
CA VAL A 7 -21.66 -19.75 28.54
C VAL A 7 -20.38 -19.52 27.74
N LYS A 8 -20.40 -18.65 26.72
CA LYS A 8 -19.19 -18.29 25.95
C LYS A 8 -18.13 -17.60 26.81
N VAL A 9 -18.54 -16.68 27.69
CA VAL A 9 -17.62 -15.99 28.61
C VAL A 9 -17.03 -16.95 29.63
N PHE A 10 -17.83 -17.90 30.13
CA PHE A 10 -17.38 -18.92 31.07
C PHE A 10 -16.36 -19.89 30.46
N LEU A 11 -16.60 -20.38 29.23
CA LEU A 11 -15.65 -21.22 28.49
C LEU A 11 -14.34 -20.48 28.17
N LYS A 12 -14.41 -19.18 27.83
CA LYS A 12 -13.20 -18.35 27.62
C LYS A 12 -12.37 -18.18 28.89
N ARG A 13 -13.00 -18.10 30.08
CA ARG A 13 -12.29 -18.01 31.36
C ARG A 13 -11.64 -19.33 31.78
N LEU A 14 -12.23 -20.48 31.41
CA LEU A 14 -11.67 -21.81 31.68
C LEU A 14 -10.45 -22.16 30.81
N ALA A 15 -10.35 -21.60 29.60
CA ALA A 15 -9.29 -21.92 28.65
C ALA A 15 -7.94 -21.22 28.91
N GLY A 16 -7.77 -20.49 30.01
CA GLY A 16 -6.49 -19.88 30.39
C GLY A 16 -5.92 -18.88 29.36
N ALA A 17 -6.74 -18.42 28.41
CA ALA A 17 -6.30 -17.44 27.43
C ALA A 17 -5.98 -16.14 28.19
N PRO A 18 -4.73 -15.64 28.14
CA PRO A 18 -4.43 -14.34 28.71
C PRO A 18 -5.40 -13.30 28.13
N PRO A 19 -5.85 -12.32 28.93
CA PRO A 19 -6.74 -11.28 28.44
C PRO A 19 -6.15 -10.71 27.15
N PRO A 20 -6.98 -10.46 26.12
CA PRO A 20 -6.50 -9.84 24.89
C PRO A 20 -5.74 -8.58 25.31
N ILE A 21 -4.43 -8.57 25.07
CA ILE A 21 -3.61 -7.40 25.35
C ILE A 21 -4.25 -6.30 24.53
N PRO A 22 -4.81 -5.25 25.16
CA PRO A 22 -5.36 -4.15 24.41
C PRO A 22 -4.21 -3.62 23.57
N LYS A 23 -4.37 -3.66 22.24
CA LYS A 23 -3.46 -2.92 21.37
C LYS A 23 -3.45 -1.50 21.92
N PRO A 24 -2.26 -0.89 22.13
CA PRO A 24 -2.22 0.49 22.58
C PRO A 24 -3.13 1.32 21.65
N PRO A 25 -3.98 2.19 22.21
CA PRO A 25 -4.79 3.07 21.39
C PRO A 25 -3.82 3.85 20.51
N ILE A 26 -4.09 3.84 19.20
CA ILE A 26 -3.35 4.64 18.24
C ILE A 26 -3.40 6.08 18.77
N THR A 27 -2.26 6.70 18.96
CA THR A 27 -2.23 8.10 19.43
C THR A 27 -2.75 9.01 18.32
N ALA A 28 -3.25 10.20 18.65
CA ALA A 28 -3.70 11.15 17.63
C ALA A 28 -2.58 11.48 16.60
N GLU A 29 -1.32 11.45 17.05
CA GLU A 29 -0.13 11.62 16.19
C GLU A 29 0.06 10.45 15.21
N GLU A 30 -0.15 9.21 15.67
CA GLU A 30 -0.08 8.02 14.82
C GLU A 30 -1.24 7.96 13.81
N GLU A 31 -2.43 8.43 14.18
CA GLU A 31 -3.56 8.58 13.25
C GLU A 31 -3.26 9.60 12.16
N GLU A 32 -2.67 10.74 12.51
CA GLU A 32 -2.25 11.78 11.57
C GLU A 32 -1.11 11.27 10.66
N GLU A 33 -0.14 10.52 11.19
CA GLU A 33 0.90 9.88 10.40
C GLU A 33 0.30 8.87 9.40
N ILE A 34 -0.65 8.03 9.82
CA ILE A 34 -1.35 7.10 8.94
C ILE A 34 -2.10 7.85 7.82
N ALA A 35 -2.79 8.94 8.14
CA ALA A 35 -3.52 9.74 7.16
C ALA A 35 -2.56 10.34 6.10
N ASN A 36 -1.43 10.89 6.55
CA ASN A 36 -0.39 11.42 5.67
C ASN A 36 0.21 10.32 4.77
N LEU A 37 0.53 9.16 5.34
CA LEU A 37 1.06 8.02 4.60
C LEU A 37 0.06 7.49 3.56
N LYS A 38 -1.24 7.46 3.87
CA LYS A 38 -2.30 7.09 2.90
C LYS A 38 -2.35 8.07 1.73
N LYS A 39 -2.26 9.37 2.01
CA LYS A 39 -2.20 10.40 0.96
C LYS A 39 -0.98 10.22 0.05
N THR A 40 0.21 10.02 0.63
CA THR A 40 1.43 9.76 -0.16
C THR A 40 1.29 8.48 -1.00
N LEU A 41 0.61 7.46 -0.48
CA LEU A 41 0.37 6.21 -1.21
C LEU A 41 -0.53 6.44 -2.44
N GLU A 42 -1.55 7.29 -2.35
CA GLU A 42 -2.39 7.69 -3.50
C GLU A 42 -1.59 8.48 -4.53
N GLU A 43 -0.76 9.43 -4.10
CA GLU A 43 0.12 10.20 -4.99
C GLU A 43 1.10 9.30 -5.75
N LEU A 44 1.68 8.30 -5.09
CA LEU A 44 2.57 7.33 -5.72
C LEU A 44 1.83 6.40 -6.70
N LYS A 45 0.58 6.03 -6.39
CA LYS A 45 -0.26 5.29 -7.34
C LYS A 45 -0.54 6.13 -8.59
N ALA A 46 -0.88 7.41 -8.44
CA ALA A 46 -1.11 8.31 -9.55
C ALA A 46 0.14 8.46 -10.44
N LYS A 47 1.32 8.67 -9.85
CA LYS A 47 2.59 8.71 -10.60
C LYS A 47 2.86 7.40 -11.36
N LYS A 48 2.51 6.25 -10.77
CA LYS A 48 2.64 4.96 -11.45
C LYS A 48 1.70 4.85 -12.66
N GLU A 49 0.48 5.38 -12.56
CA GLU A 49 -0.45 5.44 -13.69
C GLU A 49 0.07 6.36 -14.81
N GLU A 50 0.65 7.51 -14.46
CA GLU A 50 1.30 8.42 -15.43
C GLU A 50 2.43 7.70 -16.19
N ILE A 51 3.32 7.00 -15.49
CA ILE A 51 4.38 6.21 -16.13
C ILE A 51 3.79 5.13 -17.05
N ASN A 52 2.69 4.49 -16.66
CA ASN A 52 2.03 3.50 -17.51
C ASN A 52 1.44 4.14 -18.79
N LEU A 53 0.90 5.35 -18.70
CA LEU A 53 0.48 6.12 -19.88
C LEU A 53 1.67 6.50 -20.76
N GLU A 54 2.80 6.87 -20.17
CA GLU A 54 4.03 7.15 -20.91
C GLU A 54 4.58 5.92 -21.63
N LEU A 55 4.56 4.74 -21.00
CA LEU A 55 4.94 3.48 -21.65
C LEU A 55 4.05 3.19 -22.86
N LYS A 56 2.73 3.37 -22.73
CA LYS A 56 1.80 3.21 -23.86
C LYS A 56 2.07 4.22 -24.98
N LYS A 57 2.36 5.47 -24.64
CA LYS A 57 2.74 6.49 -25.63
C LYS A 57 4.04 6.13 -26.33
N LEU A 58 5.04 5.64 -25.59
CA LEU A 58 6.33 5.22 -26.13
C LEU A 58 6.17 4.08 -27.14
N ASP A 59 5.35 3.08 -26.82
CA ASP A 59 5.05 1.99 -27.75
C ASP A 59 4.28 2.49 -28.98
N ALA A 60 3.32 3.42 -28.81
CA ALA A 60 2.61 4.03 -29.93
C ALA A 60 3.53 4.84 -30.85
N ASP A 61 4.43 5.65 -30.29
CA ASP A 61 5.40 6.44 -31.04
C ASP A 61 6.39 5.54 -31.80
N PHE A 62 6.77 4.39 -31.23
CA PHE A 62 7.59 3.39 -31.92
C PHE A 62 6.83 2.74 -33.08
N LEU A 63 5.57 2.32 -32.88
CA LEU A 63 4.73 1.74 -33.93
C LEU A 63 4.44 2.71 -35.08
N LEU A 64 4.32 4.01 -34.78
CA LEU A 64 4.15 5.06 -35.76
C LEU A 64 5.46 5.49 -36.45
N GLY A 65 6.60 4.88 -36.10
CA GLY A 65 7.90 5.19 -36.67
C GLY A 65 8.45 6.57 -36.29
N LYS A 66 7.94 7.19 -35.23
CA LYS A 66 8.42 8.50 -34.73
C LYS A 66 9.71 8.39 -33.94
N ILE A 67 10.00 7.20 -33.40
CA ILE A 67 11.22 6.92 -32.63
C ILE A 67 11.83 5.58 -33.06
N ASP A 68 13.16 5.49 -32.97
CA ASP A 68 13.88 4.26 -33.24
C ASP A 68 13.83 3.30 -32.04
N ALA A 69 14.04 2.01 -32.31
CA ALA A 69 14.08 0.95 -31.29
C ALA A 69 15.05 1.28 -30.13
N LYS A 70 16.23 1.84 -30.45
CA LYS A 70 17.21 2.23 -29.43
C LYS A 70 16.66 3.28 -28.47
N LYS A 71 15.94 4.28 -28.98
CA LYS A 71 15.35 5.35 -28.17
C LYS A 71 14.17 4.83 -27.34
N ARG A 72 13.38 3.94 -27.92
CA ARG A 72 12.32 3.21 -27.22
C ARG A 72 12.89 2.40 -26.05
N ASP A 73 13.92 1.58 -26.28
CA ASP A 73 14.49 0.73 -25.22
C ASP A 73 15.13 1.56 -24.10
N GLN A 74 15.83 2.65 -24.42
CA GLN A 74 16.40 3.57 -23.43
C GLN A 74 15.31 4.18 -22.53
N ASN A 75 14.24 4.69 -23.13
CA ASN A 75 13.12 5.27 -22.39
C ASN A 75 12.36 4.21 -21.59
N TYR A 76 12.17 3.02 -22.16
CA TYR A 76 11.51 1.90 -21.49
C TYR A 76 12.29 1.50 -20.23
N ILE A 77 13.61 1.34 -20.33
CA ILE A 77 14.47 1.03 -19.16
C ILE A 77 14.37 2.12 -18.10
N LYS A 78 14.35 3.40 -18.50
CA LYS A 78 14.22 4.53 -17.57
C LYS A 78 12.89 4.46 -16.81
N LEU A 79 11.78 4.33 -17.53
CA LEU A 79 10.43 4.26 -16.96
C LEU A 79 10.23 3.02 -16.08
N MET A 80 10.83 1.88 -16.45
CA MET A 80 10.82 0.67 -15.63
C MET A 80 11.60 0.86 -14.32
N ARG A 81 12.76 1.52 -14.36
CA ARG A 81 13.53 1.84 -13.14
C ARG A 81 12.75 2.76 -12.21
N GLU A 82 12.07 3.77 -12.76
CA GLU A 82 11.21 4.67 -11.98
C GLU A 82 10.03 3.93 -11.36
N THR A 83 9.35 3.09 -12.14
CA THR A 83 8.28 2.21 -11.65
C THR A 83 8.76 1.30 -10.51
N MET A 84 9.96 0.73 -10.60
CA MET A 84 10.53 -0.09 -9.53
C MET A 84 10.79 0.70 -8.24
N LYS A 85 11.26 1.95 -8.35
CA LYS A 85 11.45 2.84 -7.18
C LYS A 85 10.11 3.13 -6.51
N ILE A 86 9.11 3.51 -7.28
CA ILE A 86 7.75 3.78 -6.78
C ILE A 86 7.16 2.54 -6.10
N ASN A 87 7.30 1.35 -6.70
CA ASN A 87 6.81 0.12 -6.08
C ASN A 87 7.49 -0.17 -4.74
N ARG A 88 8.79 0.11 -4.60
CA ARG A 88 9.51 -0.03 -3.32
C ARG A 88 9.00 0.96 -2.30
N GLU A 89 8.82 2.22 -2.67
CA GLU A 89 8.28 3.26 -1.79
C GLU A 89 6.86 2.93 -1.32
N ILE A 90 5.98 2.47 -2.22
CA ILE A 90 4.64 1.98 -1.87
C ILE A 90 4.72 0.83 -0.87
N ALA A 91 5.62 -0.14 -1.08
CA ALA A 91 5.79 -1.26 -0.17
C ALA A 91 6.26 -0.79 1.23
N THR A 92 7.22 0.12 1.29
CA THR A 92 7.71 0.72 2.54
C THR A 92 6.58 1.46 3.28
N ILE A 93 5.82 2.30 2.57
CA ILE A 93 4.69 3.04 3.16
C ILE A 93 3.62 2.07 3.66
N ARG A 94 3.30 1.02 2.90
CA ARG A 94 2.35 -0.02 3.33
C ARG A 94 2.81 -0.70 4.62
N GLN A 95 4.08 -1.08 4.70
CA GLN A 95 4.65 -1.67 5.91
C GLN A 95 4.58 -0.70 7.10
N ARG A 96 4.88 0.59 6.87
CA ARG A 96 4.79 1.63 7.90
C ARG A 96 3.36 1.79 8.43
N ILE A 97 2.36 1.92 7.56
CA ILE A 97 0.95 2.00 7.97
C ILE A 97 0.54 0.77 8.80
N ILE A 98 0.91 -0.44 8.37
CA ILE A 98 0.61 -1.68 9.11
C ILE A 98 1.28 -1.67 10.49
N SER A 99 2.54 -1.20 10.58
CA SER A 99 3.29 -1.13 11.85
C SER A 99 2.66 -0.16 12.85
N LEU A 100 2.00 0.89 12.37
CA LEU A 100 1.25 1.86 13.18
C LEU A 100 -0.17 1.37 13.53
N GLY A 101 -0.55 0.15 13.13
CA GLY A 101 -1.87 -0.40 13.39
C GLY A 101 -2.95 0.06 12.39
N GLY A 102 -2.56 0.77 11.33
CA GLY A 102 -3.47 1.21 10.27
C GLY A 102 -3.89 0.06 9.35
N VAL A 103 -5.14 0.13 8.87
CA VAL A 103 -5.69 -0.81 7.88
C VAL A 103 -5.55 -0.22 6.47
N ILE A 104 -5.07 -1.05 5.55
CA ILE A 104 -4.98 -0.76 4.12
C ILE A 104 -5.88 -1.77 3.40
N GLU A 105 -6.86 -1.28 2.66
CA GLU A 105 -7.60 -2.11 1.72
C GLU A 105 -6.71 -2.36 0.50
N ILE A 106 -6.52 -3.64 0.16
CA ILE A 106 -5.62 -4.11 -0.91
C ILE A 106 -6.32 -4.03 -2.25
#